data_AF-A0A7R9KBE0-F1
#
_entry.id   AF-A0A7R9KBE0-F1
#
_cell.length_a   1.000
_cell.length_b   1.000
_cell.length_c   1.000
_cell.angle_alpha   90.00
_cell.angle_beta   90.00
_cell.angle_gamma   90.00
#
_symmetry.space_group_name_H-M   'P 1'
#
loop_
_entity.id
_entity.type
_entity.pdbx_description
1 polymer ?
#
loop_
_entity_poly.entity_id
_entity_poly.type
_entity_poly.pdbx_seq_one_letter_code
_entity_poly.pdbx_strand_id
1 'polypeptide(L)' 'QSGVELELVECQPLLEWLANNYKSFGATLEIITDKSQEGSQFVRGFGGIGGLLRYKVDFQSMQLDDLPPDAEYDLDDY' A
#
# COMPACT_ATOMS: atom_id res chain seq x y z
N GLN A 1 24.77 11.82 -13.63
CA GLN A 1 24.20 10.92 -14.66
C GLN A 1 24.38 9.50 -14.14
N SER A 2 23.51 9.03 -13.26
CA SER A 2 23.42 7.61 -12.93
C SER A 2 22.40 7.00 -13.89
N GLY A 3 22.86 6.68 -15.09
CA GLY A 3 22.09 5.92 -16.08
C GLY A 3 22.04 4.46 -15.67
N VAL A 4 21.38 4.17 -14.56
CA VAL A 4 21.10 2.80 -14.14
C VAL A 4 19.83 2.39 -14.89
N GLU A 5 19.99 1.60 -15.94
CA GLU A 5 18.87 0.91 -16.58
C GLU A 5 18.38 -0.16 -15.59
N LEU A 6 17.22 0.11 -14.98
CA LEU A 6 16.56 -0.86 -14.11
C LEU A 6 15.77 -1.83 -14.99
N GLU A 7 16.06 -3.11 -14.88
CA GLU A 7 15.31 -4.16 -15.54
C GLU A 7 14.14 -4.61 -14.66
N LEU A 8 12.98 -4.84 -15.28
CA LEU A 8 11.83 -5.42 -14.60
C LEU A 8 12.17 -6.88 -14.25
N VAL A 9 12.44 -7.13 -12.96
CA VAL A 9 12.76 -8.48 -12.47
C VAL A 9 11.50 -9.34 -12.38
N GLU A 10 10.41 -8.79 -11.82
CA GLU A 10 9.16 -9.52 -11.60
C GLU A 10 7.97 -8.56 -11.57
N CYS A 11 6.84 -9.00 -12.12
CA CYS A 11 5.57 -8.28 -12.06
C CYS A 11 4.48 -9.25 -11.60
N GLN A 12 4.00 -9.07 -10.37
CA GLN A 12 2.96 -9.89 -9.76
C GLN A 12 1.70 -9.05 -9.47
N PRO A 13 0.49 -9.58 -9.69
CA PRO A 13 -0.74 -8.90 -9.31
C PRO A 13 -0.78 -8.56 -7.82
N LEU A 14 -1.07 -7.31 -7.49
CA LEU A 14 -1.13 -6.83 -6.09
C LEU A 14 -2.12 -7.63 -5.24
N LEU A 15 -3.27 -8.01 -5.82
CA LEU A 15 -4.27 -8.81 -5.12
C LEU A 15 -3.73 -10.18 -4.72
N GLU A 16 -2.99 -10.84 -5.60
CA GLU A 16 -2.36 -12.13 -5.32
C GLU A 16 -1.27 -11.97 -4.26
N TRP A 17 -0.46 -10.91 -4.35
CA TRP A 17 0.54 -10.61 -3.33
C TRP A 17 -0.11 -10.40 -1.96
N LEU A 18 -1.20 -9.63 -1.87
CA LEU A 18 -1.93 -9.42 -0.62
C LEU A 18 -2.53 -10.71 -0.08
N ALA A 19 -3.11 -11.55 -0.95
CA ALA A 19 -3.66 -12.85 -0.55
C ALA A 19 -2.60 -13.80 0.02
N ASN A 20 -1.35 -13.68 -0.42
CA ASN A 20 -0.24 -14.48 0.10
C ASN A 20 0.35 -13.91 1.39
N ASN A 21 0.37 -12.58 1.54
CA ASN A 21 1.12 -11.92 2.61
C ASN A 21 0.28 -11.34 3.76
N TYR A 22 -1.05 -11.27 3.64
CA TYR A 22 -1.91 -10.61 4.65
C TYR A 22 -1.72 -11.15 6.08
N LYS A 23 -1.44 -12.46 6.21
CA LYS A 23 -1.23 -13.12 7.50
C LYS A 23 0.05 -12.64 8.20
N SER A 24 1.11 -12.40 7.45
CA SER A 24 2.40 -11.94 7.98
C SER A 24 2.29 -10.55 8.60
N PHE A 25 1.42 -9.71 8.06
CA PHE A 25 1.14 -8.37 8.58
C PHE A 25 0.04 -8.35 9.67
N GLY A 26 -0.52 -9.52 10.01
CA GLY A 26 -1.61 -9.63 10.98
C GLY A 26 -2.85 -8.81 10.57
N ALA A 27 -3.07 -8.63 9.27
CA ALA A 27 -4.25 -7.98 8.72
C ALA A 27 -5.29 -9.04 8.31
N THR A 28 -6.54 -8.63 8.14
CA THR A 28 -7.57 -9.48 7.53
C THR A 28 -7.82 -8.95 6.12
N LEU A 29 -7.70 -9.83 5.11
CA LEU A 29 -7.99 -9.48 3.72
C LEU A 29 -9.44 -9.79 3.40
N GLU A 30 -10.17 -8.77 2.93
CA GLU A 30 -11.56 -8.87 2.48
C GLU A 30 -11.62 -8.43 1.01
N ILE A 31 -12.16 -9.29 0.14
CA ILE A 31 -12.32 -8.97 -1.29
C ILE A 31 -13.79 -8.62 -1.54
N ILE A 32 -14.04 -7.38 -1.95
CA ILE A 32 -15.37 -6.86 -2.27
C ILE A 32 -15.53 -6.65 -3.77
N THR A 33 -16.79 -6.60 -4.23
CA THR A 33 -17.14 -6.28 -5.63
C THR A 33 -17.89 -4.96 -5.69
N ASP A 34 -17.94 -4.33 -6.86
CA ASP A 34 -18.63 -3.06 -7.11
C ASP A 34 -20.16 -3.20 -7.27
N LYS A 35 -20.70 -4.41 -7.09
CA LYS A 35 -22.13 -4.72 -7.27
C LYS A 35 -23.05 -4.04 -6.26
N SER A 36 -22.53 -3.67 -5.08
CA SER A 36 -23.28 -2.90 -4.09
C SER A 36 -23.02 -1.40 -4.23
N GLN A 37 -23.92 -0.59 -3.69
CA GLN A 37 -23.75 0.86 -3.69
C GLN A 37 -22.48 1.27 -2.93
N GLU A 38 -22.18 0.61 -1.82
CA GLU A 38 -20.99 0.81 -1.00
C GLU A 38 -19.72 0.38 -1.76
N GLY A 39 -19.75 -0.76 -2.45
CA GLY A 39 -18.61 -1.24 -3.25
C GLY A 39 -18.30 -0.32 -4.43
N SER A 40 -19.33 0.14 -5.13
CA SER A 40 -19.21 1.15 -6.17
C SER A 40 -18.61 2.46 -5.65
N GLN A 41 -19.02 2.92 -4.47
CA GLN A 41 -18.44 4.10 -3.83
C GLN A 41 -16.98 3.86 -3.41
N PHE A 42 -16.66 2.66 -2.93
CA PHE A 42 -15.31 2.32 -2.53
C PHE A 42 -14.34 2.36 -3.70
N VAL A 43 -14.71 1.77 -4.84
CA VAL A 43 -13.90 1.82 -6.06
C VAL A 43 -13.73 3.25 -6.56
N ARG A 44 -14.80 4.05 -6.58
CA ARG A 44 -14.75 5.43 -7.07
C ARG A 44 -14.06 6.41 -6.12
N GLY A 45 -14.19 6.21 -4.81
CA GLY A 45 -13.66 7.10 -3.78
C GLY A 45 -12.23 6.79 -3.36
N PHE A 46 -11.84 5.51 -3.34
CA PHE A 46 -10.54 5.05 -2.84
C PHE A 46 -9.71 4.30 -3.91
N GLY A 47 -10.18 4.20 -5.15
CA GLY A 47 -9.46 3.51 -6.22
C GLY A 47 -9.49 1.99 -6.13
N GLY A 48 -10.38 1.42 -5.30
CA GLY A 48 -10.57 -0.03 -5.18
C GLY A 48 -9.65 -0.73 -4.18
N ILE A 49 -8.81 0.00 -3.45
CA ILE A 49 -7.99 -0.51 -2.36
C ILE A 49 -8.15 0.34 -1.11
N GLY A 50 -8.11 -0.28 0.06
CA GLY A 50 -8.22 0.41 1.34
C GLY A 50 -7.97 -0.53 2.51
N GLY A 51 -7.79 0.05 3.69
CA GLY A 51 -7.50 -0.70 4.92
C GLY A 51 -8.25 -0.13 6.11
N LEU A 52 -8.70 -1.02 6.99
CA LEU A 52 -9.28 -0.67 8.29
C LEU A 52 -8.19 -0.76 9.36
N LEU A 53 -7.81 0.40 9.90
CA LEU A 53 -6.78 0.49 10.93
C LEU A 53 -7.39 0.14 12.30
N ARG A 54 -6.67 -0.64 13.09
CA ARG A 54 -7.08 -1.01 14.46
C ARG A 54 -7.14 0.19 15.42
N TYR A 55 -6.28 1.17 15.18
CA TYR A 55 -6.13 2.37 16.01
C TYR A 55 -5.96 3.60 15.13
N LYS A 56 -6.22 4.77 15.71
CA LYS A 56 -5.97 6.04 15.03
C LYS A 56 -4.46 6.20 14.82
N VAL A 57 -4.07 6.43 13.57
CA VAL A 57 -2.69 6.73 13.16
C VAL A 57 -2.63 8.19 12.73
N ASP A 58 -1.55 8.87 13.10
CA ASP A 58 -1.26 10.22 12.62
C ASP A 58 -0.40 10.14 11.35
N PHE A 59 -1.08 10.19 10.21
CA PHE A 59 -0.43 10.16 8.90
C PHE A 59 0.28 11.48 8.55
N GLN A 60 -0.01 12.59 9.23
CA GLN A 60 0.66 13.86 8.94
C GLN A 60 2.13 13.80 9.36
N SER A 61 2.42 13.11 10.46
CA SER A 61 3.80 12.84 10.90
C SER A 61 4.59 11.91 9.98
N MET A 62 3.92 11.18 9.09
CA MET A 62 4.52 10.24 8.13
C MET A 62 4.59 10.81 6.71
N GLN A 63 4.17 12.07 6.49
CA GLN A 63 4.30 12.69 5.19
C GLN A 63 5.78 12.91 4.88
N LEU A 64 6.23 12.28 3.79
CA LEU A 64 7.58 12.41 3.23
C LEU A 64 7.90 13.82 2.73
N ASP A 65 6.92 14.72 2.70
CA ASP A 65 7.09 16.10 2.22
C ASP A 65 7.99 16.96 3.13
N ASP A 66 8.15 16.60 4.42
CA ASP A 66 9.06 17.27 5.35
C ASP A 66 10.49 16.67 5.36
N LEU A 67 10.73 15.66 4.51
CA LEU A 67 12.02 14.97 4.44
C LEU A 67 12.84 15.46 3.25
N PRO A 68 14.15 15.69 3.44
CA PRO A 68 14.99 16.07 2.32
C PRO A 68 15.00 14.92 1.29
N PRO A 69 15.09 15.23 -0.01
CA PRO A 69 14.90 14.26 -1.10
C PRO A 69 15.92 13.11 -1.15
N ASP A 70 16.91 13.14 -0.26
CA ASP A 70 17.98 12.16 -0.03
C ASP A 70 17.89 11.45 1.34
N ALA A 71 16.80 11.64 2.09
CA ALA A 71 16.57 10.91 3.35
C ALA A 71 16.22 9.44 3.07
N GLU A 72 17.24 8.58 3.09
CA GLU A 72 17.10 7.13 3.17
C GLU A 72 16.58 6.75 4.56
N TYR A 73 15.31 6.32 4.63
CA TYR A 73 14.81 5.59 5.78
C TYR A 73 15.19 4.14 5.59
N ASP A 74 16.31 3.73 6.19
CA ASP A 74 16.67 2.32 6.29
C ASP A 74 15.73 1.64 7.29
N LEU A 75 14.56 1.24 6.79
CA LEU A 75 13.54 0.50 7.54
C LEU A 75 13.92 -0.98 7.73
N ASP A 76 15.01 -1.43 7.09
CA ASP A 76 15.51 -2.80 7.23
C ASP A 76 16.35 -3.00 8.50
N ASP A 77 16.73 -1.90 9.17
CA ASP A 77 17.46 -1.88 10.45
C ASP A 77 16.56 -2.06 11.69
N TYR A 78 15.23 -2.26 11.52
CA TYR A 78 14.25 -2.37 12.63
C TYR A 78 13.48 -3.69 12.69
#